data_AF-A0A1M6WG74-F1
#
_entry.id   AF-A0A1M6WG74-F1
#
_cell.length_a   1.000
_cell.length_b   1.000
_cell.length_c   1.000
_cell.angle_alpha   90.00
_cell.angle_beta   90.00
_cell.angle_gamma   90.00
#
_symmetry.space_group_name_H-M   'P 1'
#
loop_
_entity.id
_entity.type
_entity.pdbx_description
1 polymer ?
#
loop_
_entity_poly.entity_id
_entity_poly.type
_entity_poly.pdbx_seq_one_letter_code
_entity_poly.pdbx_strand_id
1 'polypeptide(L)'
;MFKFIAAFLMSMSIAWAAGPTDMDSLFQGKEYKPELNSSLRDTTTNQSIASKTKKDSKSDGLYMLQFEAVADFDAAQRRRAQLAASTGYTISVVFDTPFYKLRGGGWSSKKAAEDKARELSAYNINAFVVKIR
;
A
#
# COMPACT_ATOMS: atom_id res chain seq x y z
N MET A 1 -62.07 -32.32 -0.94
CA MET A 1 -60.61 -32.56 -1.00
C MET A 1 -60.10 -31.75 -2.19
N PHE A 2 -59.34 -30.67 -2.12
CA PHE A 2 -58.25 -30.25 -1.24
C PHE A 2 -58.46 -28.78 -0.82
N LYS A 3 -58.65 -28.56 0.47
CA LYS A 3 -58.37 -27.28 1.13
C LYS A 3 -56.85 -27.20 1.38
N PHE A 4 -56.31 -26.00 1.58
CA PHE A 4 -55.05 -25.72 2.31
C PHE A 4 -53.71 -25.60 1.56
N ILE A 5 -53.61 -25.00 0.37
CA ILE A 5 -52.28 -24.67 -0.20
C ILE A 5 -52.25 -23.26 -0.83
N ALA A 6 -52.79 -22.25 -0.13
CA ALA A 6 -52.75 -20.86 -0.59
C ALA A 6 -52.16 -19.87 0.44
N ALA A 7 -51.59 -20.32 1.55
CA ALA A 7 -51.18 -19.39 2.62
C ALA A 7 -49.95 -19.83 3.43
N PHE A 8 -48.98 -20.52 2.82
CA PHE A 8 -47.76 -20.95 3.53
C PHE A 8 -46.45 -20.57 2.84
N LEU A 9 -46.48 -19.90 1.69
CA LEU A 9 -45.27 -19.59 0.90
C LEU A 9 -44.88 -18.10 0.88
N MET A 10 -45.37 -17.32 1.85
CA MET A 10 -45.20 -15.86 1.86
C MET A 10 -44.71 -15.31 3.21
N SER A 11 -43.89 -16.07 3.92
CA SER A 11 -43.31 -15.64 5.20
C SER A 11 -41.94 -16.25 5.47
N MET A 12 -40.96 -16.01 4.59
CA MET A 12 -39.54 -16.15 4.93
C MET A 12 -38.72 -15.10 4.18
N SER A 13 -38.94 -13.85 4.55
CA SER A 13 -37.97 -12.78 4.37
C SER A 13 -37.83 -12.12 5.73
N ILE A 14 -36.58 -11.82 6.12
CA ILE A 14 -36.15 -11.26 7.41
C ILE A 14 -35.73 -12.33 8.44
N ALA A 15 -34.48 -12.80 8.34
CA ALA A 15 -33.65 -13.17 9.50
C ALA A 15 -32.20 -13.49 9.06
N TRP A 16 -31.44 -12.46 8.66
CA TRP A 16 -29.98 -12.58 8.62
C TRP A 16 -29.33 -11.22 8.93
N ALA A 17 -29.61 -10.73 10.14
CA ALA A 17 -28.93 -9.60 10.76
C ALA A 17 -29.07 -9.73 12.29
N ALA A 18 -28.30 -10.62 12.91
CA ALA A 18 -28.25 -10.71 14.37
C ALA A 18 -26.95 -11.39 14.85
N GLY A 19 -25.87 -10.63 14.80
CA GLY A 19 -24.63 -10.90 15.53
C GLY A 19 -23.74 -9.66 15.37
N PRO A 20 -23.12 -9.14 16.44
CA PRO A 20 -22.14 -8.07 16.28
C PRO A 20 -21.07 -8.60 15.31
N THR A 21 -20.91 -7.90 14.20
CA THR A 21 -19.93 -8.20 13.17
C THR A 21 -18.58 -8.41 13.86
N ASP A 22 -17.89 -9.51 13.57
CA ASP A 22 -16.61 -9.88 14.21
C ASP A 22 -15.52 -8.79 14.10
N MET A 23 -15.75 -7.83 13.20
CA MET A 23 -14.96 -6.60 13.06
C MET A 23 -15.16 -5.61 14.20
N ASP A 24 -16.37 -5.48 14.76
CA ASP A 24 -16.71 -4.51 15.80
C ASP A 24 -16.09 -4.90 17.15
N SER A 25 -16.02 -6.20 17.44
CA SER A 25 -15.29 -6.76 18.58
C SER A 25 -13.78 -6.51 18.52
N LEU A 26 -13.22 -6.34 17.32
CA LEU A 26 -11.79 -6.14 17.12
C LEU A 26 -11.33 -4.72 17.51
N PHE A 27 -12.26 -3.76 17.52
CA PHE A 27 -12.00 -2.36 17.86
C PHE A 27 -12.43 -1.98 19.28
N GLN A 28 -13.27 -2.79 19.93
CA GLN A 28 -13.62 -2.58 21.33
C GLN A 28 -12.38 -2.72 22.23
N GLY A 29 -12.02 -1.65 22.94
CA GLY A 29 -10.94 -1.67 23.94
C GLY A 29 -9.52 -1.37 23.44
N LYS A 30 -9.32 -1.19 22.13
CA LYS A 30 -8.04 -0.68 21.57
C LYS A 30 -8.08 0.81 21.27
N GLU A 31 -8.82 1.56 22.07
CA GLU A 31 -8.84 3.02 21.97
C GLU A 31 -7.43 3.56 22.20
N TYR A 32 -6.89 4.22 21.18
CA TYR A 32 -5.62 4.91 21.28
C TYR A 32 -5.76 6.07 22.28
N LYS A 33 -5.22 5.88 23.48
CA LYS A 33 -5.03 6.95 24.47
C LYS A 33 -3.67 7.58 24.20
N PRO A 34 -3.59 8.78 23.61
CA PRO A 34 -2.31 9.47 23.47
C PRO A 34 -1.76 9.79 24.86
N GLU A 35 -0.77 9.03 25.32
CA GLU A 35 0.03 9.41 26.47
C GLU A 35 0.91 10.59 26.06
N LEU A 36 0.47 11.80 26.41
CA LEU A 36 1.24 13.03 26.27
C LEU A 36 2.40 12.96 27.26
N ASN A 37 3.56 12.45 26.80
CA ASN A 37 4.80 12.54 27.56
C ASN A 37 5.08 14.01 27.90
N SER A 38 5.14 14.32 29.19
CA SER A 38 5.40 15.66 29.73
C SER A 38 6.74 16.24 29.30
N SER A 39 7.65 15.41 28.77
CA SER A 39 8.94 15.81 28.22
C SER A 39 8.87 16.66 26.95
N LEU A 40 7.68 16.86 26.36
CA LEU A 40 7.47 17.73 25.19
C LEU A 40 7.20 19.19 25.56
N ARG A 41 7.06 19.54 26.85
CA ARG A 41 6.74 20.90 27.29
C ARG A 41 7.94 21.82 27.56
N ASP A 42 9.17 21.29 27.63
CA ASP A 42 10.36 22.13 27.84
C ASP A 42 10.90 22.69 26.53
N THR A 43 10.14 23.62 25.94
CA THR A 43 10.72 24.62 25.02
C THR A 43 11.29 25.73 25.88
N THR A 44 12.56 25.61 26.27
CA THR A 44 13.60 26.67 26.35
C THR A 44 14.79 26.12 27.14
N THR A 45 16.00 26.22 26.55
CA THR A 45 17.34 26.08 27.15
C THR A 45 18.15 24.85 26.71
N ASN A 46 18.90 25.05 25.62
CA ASN A 46 20.28 24.61 25.43
C ASN A 46 20.75 23.37 26.22
N GLN A 47 20.52 22.17 25.68
CA GLN A 47 21.40 21.03 25.93
C GLN A 47 21.64 20.28 24.63
N SER A 48 22.90 20.32 24.20
CA SER A 48 23.50 19.50 23.17
C SER A 48 23.34 18.02 23.52
N ILE A 49 22.24 17.41 23.08
CA ILE A 49 22.12 15.96 23.05
C ILE A 49 23.01 15.52 21.89
N ALA A 50 24.17 14.96 22.24
CA ALA A 50 25.02 14.19 21.35
C ALA A 50 24.20 12.99 20.83
N SER A 51 23.41 13.27 19.81
CA SER A 51 22.80 12.27 18.97
C SER A 51 23.96 11.48 18.39
N LYS A 52 24.05 10.18 18.71
CA LYS A 52 24.85 9.26 17.91
C LYS A 52 24.32 9.36 16.49
N THR A 53 24.91 10.24 15.70
CA THR A 53 24.68 10.36 14.28
C THR A 53 25.06 9.02 13.70
N LYS A 54 24.04 8.17 13.50
CA LYS A 54 24.17 7.00 12.63
C LYS A 54 24.77 7.57 11.35
N LYS A 55 26.00 7.13 11.10
CA LYS A 55 26.76 7.26 9.86
C LYS A 55 25.88 7.82 8.76
N ASP A 56 26.11 9.10 8.46
CA ASP A 56 25.56 9.80 7.33
C ASP A 56 25.87 8.96 6.09
N SER A 57 24.95 8.06 5.75
CA SER A 57 25.07 7.21 4.59
C SER A 57 24.76 8.15 3.45
N LYS A 58 25.82 8.79 2.93
CA LYS A 58 25.89 9.48 1.65
C LYS A 58 24.74 8.99 0.77
N SER A 59 23.68 9.79 0.68
CA SER A 59 22.42 9.34 0.11
C SER A 59 22.67 8.96 -1.34
N ASP A 60 22.82 7.67 -1.61
CA ASP A 60 23.23 7.15 -2.92
C ASP A 60 22.12 7.33 -3.98
N GLY A 61 21.00 7.87 -3.52
CA GLY A 61 19.82 8.23 -4.27
C GLY A 61 18.68 7.27 -4.04
N LEU A 62 17.49 7.68 -4.46
CA LEU A 62 16.30 6.84 -4.42
C LEU A 62 16.18 6.10 -5.75
N TYR A 63 16.27 4.78 -5.69
CA TYR A 63 16.09 3.88 -6.82
C TYR A 63 14.67 3.31 -6.78
N MET A 64 13.98 3.33 -7.92
CA MET A 64 12.65 2.74 -8.08
C MET A 64 12.65 1.79 -9.26
N LEU A 65 11.74 0.81 -9.24
CA LEU A 65 11.49 -0.02 -10.41
C LEU A 65 10.49 0.67 -11.31
N GLN A 66 10.78 0.71 -12.60
CA GLN A 66 9.83 1.09 -13.63
C GLN A 66 9.49 -0.15 -14.45
N PHE A 67 8.20 -0.44 -14.58
CA PHE A 67 7.71 -1.65 -15.22
C PHE A 67 7.39 -1.41 -16.69
N GLU A 68 6.64 -0.35 -16.95
CA GLU A 68 6.12 -0.07 -18.29
C GLU A 68 5.97 1.45 -18.51
N ALA A 69 5.90 1.85 -19.78
CA ALA A 69 5.52 3.19 -20.20
C ALA A 69 4.39 3.07 -21.23
N VAL A 70 3.25 3.68 -20.95
CA VAL A 70 2.03 3.57 -21.76
C VAL A 70 1.61 4.96 -22.23
N ALA A 71 1.18 5.12 -23.47
CA ALA A 71 0.81 6.44 -24.01
C ALA A 71 -0.57 6.94 -23.49
N ASP A 72 -1.46 6.02 -23.13
CA ASP A 72 -2.81 6.31 -22.67
C ASP A 72 -2.93 6.11 -21.15
N PHE A 73 -3.63 7.04 -20.49
CA PHE A 73 -3.84 7.03 -19.05
C PHE A 73 -4.72 5.87 -18.59
N ASP A 74 -5.79 5.56 -19.32
CA ASP A 74 -6.70 4.47 -18.93
C ASP A 74 -6.00 3.12 -19.04
N ALA A 75 -5.28 2.91 -20.14
CA ALA A 75 -4.41 1.74 -20.29
C ALA A 75 -3.35 1.66 -19.18
N ALA A 76 -2.77 2.79 -18.75
CA ALA A 76 -1.83 2.83 -17.62
C ALA A 76 -2.49 2.42 -16.30
N GLN A 77 -3.72 2.84 -16.01
CA GLN A 77 -4.43 2.43 -14.78
C GLN A 77 -4.74 0.93 -14.77
N ARG A 78 -5.16 0.37 -15.91
CA ARG A 78 -5.40 -1.09 -16.03
C ARG A 78 -4.11 -1.88 -15.83
N ARG A 79 -3.02 -1.48 -16.49
CA ARG A 79 -1.71 -2.12 -16.32
C ARG A 79 -1.17 -1.98 -14.90
N ARG A 80 -1.36 -0.83 -14.25
CA ARG A 80 -1.05 -0.64 -12.84
C ARG A 80 -1.77 -1.65 -11.96
N ALA A 81 -3.08 -1.85 -12.14
CA ALA A 81 -3.86 -2.81 -11.36
C ALA A 81 -3.37 -4.25 -11.59
N GLN A 82 -3.10 -4.62 -12.84
CA GLN A 82 -2.58 -5.95 -13.19
C GLN A 82 -1.21 -6.21 -12.55
N LEU A 83 -0.28 -5.26 -12.67
CA LEU A 83 1.06 -5.39 -12.10
C LEU A 83 1.05 -5.34 -10.58
N ALA A 84 0.17 -4.55 -9.97
CA ALA A 84 0.01 -4.53 -8.51
C ALA A 84 -0.52 -5.87 -7.99
N ALA A 85 -1.46 -6.49 -8.71
CA ALA A 85 -1.97 -7.81 -8.38
C ALA A 85 -0.93 -8.92 -8.56
N SER A 86 -0.06 -8.84 -9.58
CA SER A 86 0.96 -9.86 -9.83
C SER A 86 2.20 -9.73 -8.95
N THR A 87 2.60 -8.51 -8.60
CA THR A 87 3.83 -8.26 -7.83
C THR A 87 3.60 -8.03 -6.34
N GLY A 88 2.38 -7.68 -5.95
CA GLY A 88 2.07 -7.22 -4.58
C GLY A 88 2.65 -5.83 -4.25
N TYR A 89 3.30 -5.15 -5.20
CA TYR A 89 3.84 -3.81 -4.98
C TYR A 89 2.80 -2.73 -5.21
N THR A 90 2.92 -1.64 -4.44
CA THR A 90 2.20 -0.41 -4.74
C THR A 90 2.85 0.27 -5.95
N ILE A 91 2.13 0.31 -7.06
CA ILE A 91 2.58 0.93 -8.30
C ILE A 91 1.93 2.30 -8.44
N SER A 92 2.75 3.29 -8.74
CA SER A 92 2.39 4.68 -9.02
C SER A 92 2.47 4.95 -10.52
N VAL A 93 1.51 5.73 -11.02
CA VAL A 93 1.53 6.24 -12.39
C VAL A 93 2.18 7.61 -12.37
N VAL A 94 3.29 7.78 -13.07
CA VAL A 94 4.00 9.05 -13.20
C VAL A 94 3.92 9.50 -14.64
N PHE A 95 3.34 10.67 -14.89
CA PHE A 95 3.31 11.24 -16.23
C PHE A 95 4.67 11.85 -16.58
N ASP A 96 5.25 11.37 -17.67
CA ASP A 96 6.50 11.86 -18.24
C ASP A 96 6.35 11.91 -19.76
N THR A 97 6.06 13.11 -20.26
CA THR A 97 5.59 13.36 -21.62
C THR A 97 6.46 12.66 -22.67
N PRO A 98 5.88 11.89 -23.62
CA PRO A 98 4.45 11.71 -23.89
C PRO A 98 3.80 10.47 -23.22
N PHE A 99 4.44 9.86 -22.22
CA PHE A 99 4.03 8.56 -21.66
C PHE A 99 3.68 8.61 -20.17
N TYR A 100 2.86 7.67 -19.74
CA TYR A 100 2.60 7.34 -18.35
C TYR A 100 3.49 6.18 -17.92
N LYS A 101 4.45 6.46 -17.05
CA LYS A 101 5.42 5.49 -16.53
C LYS A 101 4.86 4.83 -15.28
N LEU A 102 4.85 3.50 -15.26
CA LEU A 102 4.44 2.70 -14.11
C LEU A 102 5.66 2.42 -13.25
N ARG A 103 5.69 2.98 -12.04
CA ARG A 103 6.83 2.84 -11.11
C ARG A 103 6.38 2.24 -9.79
N GLY A 104 7.19 1.41 -9.17
CA GLY A 104 6.88 0.79 -7.89
C GLY A 104 8.11 0.50 -7.04
N GLY A 105 7.88 0.38 -5.74
CA GLY A 105 8.92 0.18 -4.73
C GLY A 105 9.87 1.37 -4.59
N GLY A 106 10.80 1.26 -3.65
CA GLY A 106 11.78 2.29 -3.37
C GLY A 106 12.94 1.74 -2.57
N TRP A 107 14.16 1.90 -3.08
CA TRP A 107 15.39 1.39 -2.49
C TRP A 107 16.42 2.50 -2.37
N SER A 108 17.21 2.46 -1.30
CA SER A 108 18.31 3.39 -1.05
C SER A 108 19.63 2.96 -1.73
N SER A 109 19.68 1.76 -2.31
CA SER A 109 20.85 1.21 -2.98
C SER A 109 20.48 0.63 -4.34
N LYS A 110 21.30 0.94 -5.36
CA LYS A 110 21.15 0.43 -6.72
C LYS A 110 21.15 -1.10 -6.75
N LYS A 111 22.05 -1.74 -6.01
CA LYS A 111 22.18 -3.20 -5.97
C LYS A 111 20.90 -3.87 -5.46
N ALA A 112 20.30 -3.32 -4.40
CA ALA A 112 19.05 -3.85 -3.85
C ALA A 112 17.88 -3.75 -4.85
N ALA A 113 17.81 -2.67 -5.62
CA ALA A 113 16.81 -2.52 -6.66
C ALA A 113 17.06 -3.48 -7.84
N GLU A 114 18.31 -3.69 -8.25
CA GLU A 114 18.67 -4.62 -9.33
C GLU A 114 18.41 -6.08 -8.95
N ASP A 115 18.69 -6.46 -7.70
CA ASP A 115 18.39 -7.80 -7.20
C ASP A 115 16.87 -8.06 -7.20
N LYS A 116 16.05 -7.05 -6.85
CA LYS A 116 14.59 -7.12 -6.96
C LYS A 116 14.07 -7.14 -8.40
N ALA A 117 14.70 -6.38 -9.30
CA ALA A 117 14.39 -6.48 -10.73
C ALA A 117 14.68 -7.89 -11.27
N ARG A 118 15.79 -8.49 -10.85
CA ARG A 118 16.17 -9.86 -11.25
C ARG A 118 15.19 -10.90 -10.71
N GLU A 119 14.74 -10.75 -9.46
CA GLU A 119 13.71 -11.59 -8.87
C GLU A 119 12.40 -11.53 -9.67
N LEU A 120 11.94 -10.32 -10.02
CA LEU A 120 10.73 -10.13 -10.84
C LEU A 120 10.87 -10.71 -12.25
N SER A 121 12.07 -10.65 -12.84
CA SER A 121 12.34 -11.27 -14.14
C SER A 121 12.19 -12.79 -14.09
N ALA A 122 12.45 -13.45 -12.95
CA ALA A 122 12.21 -14.88 -12.80
C ALA A 122 10.71 -15.23 -12.87
N TYR A 123 9.83 -14.27 -12.56
CA TYR A 123 8.38 -14.39 -12.69
C TYR A 123 7.85 -13.85 -14.02
N ASN A 124 8.71 -13.65 -15.03
CA ASN A 124 8.39 -13.06 -16.34
C ASN A 124 7.84 -11.62 -16.24
N ILE A 125 8.14 -10.89 -15.17
CA ILE A 125 7.76 -9.49 -15.00
C ILE A 125 8.98 -8.64 -15.31
N ASN A 126 8.90 -7.86 -16.40
CA ASN A 126 10.00 -7.01 -16.81
C ASN A 126 9.97 -5.69 -16.02
N ALA A 127 11.09 -5.34 -15.40
CA ALA A 127 11.24 -4.12 -14.62
C ALA A 127 12.67 -3.60 -14.71
N PHE A 128 12.82 -2.28 -14.77
CA PHE A 128 14.12 -1.61 -14.84
C PHE A 128 14.31 -0.64 -13.68
N VAL A 129 15.55 -0.53 -13.20
CA VAL A 129 15.89 0.34 -12.09
C VAL A 129 16.12 1.76 -12.61
N VAL A 130 15.42 2.74 -12.02
CA VAL A 130 15.56 4.16 -12.31
C VAL A 130 15.96 4.91 -11.05
N LYS A 131 17.01 5.73 -11.13
CA LYS A 131 17.38 6.67 -10.08
C LYS A 131 16.49 7.91 -10.20
N ILE A 132 15.75 8.24 -9.14
CA ILE A 132 14.80 9.37 -9.14
C ILE A 132 15.40 10.63 -8.55
N ARG A 133 16.34 10.52 -7.59
CA ARG A 133 17.14 11.61 -7.01
C ARG A 133 18.46 11.05 -6.53
#